data_AF-K0KDF8-F1
#
_entry.id   AF-K0KDF8-F1
#
_cell.length_a   1.000
_cell.length_b   1.000
_cell.length_c   1.000
_cell.angle_alpha   90.00
_cell.angle_beta   90.00
_cell.angle_gamma   90.00
#
_symmetry.space_group_name_H-M   'P 1'
#
loop_
_entity.id
_entity.type
_entity.pdbx_description
1 polymer ?
#
loop_
_entity_poly.entity_id
_entity_poly.type
_entity_poly.pdbx_seq_one_letter_code
_entity_poly.pdbx_strand_id
1 'polypeptide(L)'
;MIKMLSLRNVYRGIPATSRKLHSSAFVTQRKQSDVIKQQEEEGELPKEIVSGAPQSLVTERVVRIYKESKPASQSGLWGKGHRWENDLIGYQSSSDYMLFDTKEAAIKFAEGQGWTFYVQEPNERRFKKKDYSKNFLHSPTKLKHIRTK
;
A
#
# COMPACT_ATOMS: atom_id res chain seq x y z
N MET A 1 5.47 -9.45 2.23
CA MET A 1 4.82 -8.50 3.15
C MET A 1 4.15 -7.35 2.43
N ILE A 2 2.84 -7.35 2.57
CA ILE A 2 1.87 -6.33 2.16
C ILE A 2 1.26 -5.81 3.45
N LYS A 3 0.96 -4.51 3.47
CA LYS A 3 0.41 -3.81 4.63
C LYS A 3 -0.99 -3.34 4.35
N MET A 4 -1.83 -3.49 5.36
CA MET A 4 -3.17 -2.95 5.40
C MET A 4 -3.22 -1.81 6.42
N LEU A 5 -3.56 -0.60 5.96
CA LEU A 5 -3.62 0.60 6.79
C LEU A 5 -5.03 1.22 6.69
N SER A 6 -5.71 1.36 7.83
CA SER A 6 -6.97 2.09 7.93
C SER A 6 -6.69 3.59 7.81
N LEU A 7 -7.18 4.23 6.75
CA LEU A 7 -7.13 5.68 6.63
C LEU A 7 -8.34 6.29 7.32
N ARG A 8 -8.09 7.16 8.30
CA ARG A 8 -9.13 8.08 8.77
C ARG A 8 -9.47 9.00 7.59
N ASN A 9 -10.73 9.01 7.18
CA ASN A 9 -11.20 9.88 6.12
C ASN A 9 -11.30 11.31 6.66
N VAL A 10 -10.14 11.99 6.75
CA VAL A 10 -10.10 13.38 7.20
C VAL A 10 -10.73 14.21 6.10
N TYR A 11 -11.93 14.73 6.34
CA TYR A 11 -12.56 15.80 5.58
C TYR A 11 -11.69 17.07 5.64
N ARG A 12 -10.56 17.06 4.94
CA ARG A 12 -9.82 18.26 4.59
C ARG A 12 -10.46 18.78 3.31
N GLY A 13 -11.15 19.91 3.40
CA GLY A 13 -11.53 20.66 2.21
C GLY A 13 -10.27 21.04 1.45
N ILE A 14 -9.95 20.31 0.38
CA ILE A 14 -8.85 20.63 -0.51
C ILE A 14 -9.40 21.66 -1.52
N PRO A 15 -8.92 22.92 -1.53
CA PRO A 15 -9.31 23.86 -2.57
C PRO A 15 -8.87 23.32 -3.93
N ALA A 16 -9.75 23.49 -4.93
CA ALA A 16 -9.68 22.84 -6.24
C ALA A 16 -8.50 23.32 -7.12
N THR A 17 -7.27 22.99 -6.73
CA THR A 17 -6.09 23.09 -7.59
C THR A 17 -5.99 21.82 -8.43
N SER A 18 -6.03 21.99 -9.75
CA SER A 18 -6.03 20.89 -10.73
C SER A 18 -4.73 20.09 -10.70
N ARG A 19 -4.65 19.12 -9.78
CA ARG A 19 -3.76 17.97 -9.93
C ARG A 19 -4.55 16.90 -10.65
N LYS A 20 -4.19 16.62 -11.90
CA LYS A 20 -4.60 15.39 -12.59
C LYS A 20 -3.96 14.19 -11.87
N LEU A 21 -4.60 13.77 -10.78
CA LEU A 21 -4.39 12.45 -10.21
C LEU A 21 -4.62 11.46 -11.35
N HIS A 22 -3.58 10.69 -11.68
CA HIS A 22 -3.68 9.68 -12.71
C HIS A 22 -4.63 8.59 -12.20
N SER A 23 -5.86 8.63 -12.71
CA SER A 23 -6.91 7.65 -12.45
C SER A 23 -6.57 6.33 -13.15
N SER A 24 -5.66 5.57 -12.56
CA SER A 24 -5.76 4.11 -12.50
C SER A 24 -6.36 3.79 -11.13
N ALA A 25 -7.69 3.81 -10.93
CA ALA A 25 -8.63 2.85 -11.54
C ALA A 25 -8.02 1.44 -11.44
N PHE A 26 -8.45 0.58 -10.51
CA PHE A 26 -9.83 0.37 -10.09
C PHE A 26 -10.08 0.70 -8.61
N VAL A 27 -11.08 1.54 -8.34
CA VAL A 27 -11.92 1.34 -7.15
C VAL A 27 -12.93 0.29 -7.57
N THR A 28 -12.75 -0.95 -7.09
CA THR A 28 -13.71 -2.03 -7.37
C THR A 28 -14.95 -1.80 -6.51
N GLN A 29 -15.82 -0.88 -6.93
CA GLN A 29 -17.17 -0.75 -6.36
C GLN A 29 -18.03 -1.94 -6.84
N ARG A 30 -17.76 -3.12 -6.27
CA ARG A 30 -18.72 -4.23 -6.27
C ARG A 30 -19.96 -3.71 -5.53
N LYS A 31 -21.16 -3.91 -6.09
CA LYS A 31 -22.38 -3.61 -5.35
C LYS A 31 -22.41 -4.53 -4.13
N GLN A 32 -22.74 -4.00 -2.96
CA GLN A 32 -22.77 -4.79 -1.71
C GLN A 32 -23.68 -6.03 -1.84
N SER A 33 -24.74 -5.94 -2.65
CA SER A 33 -25.64 -7.04 -3.01
C SER A 33 -24.97 -8.27 -3.60
N ASP A 34 -23.84 -8.11 -4.27
CA ASP A 34 -23.20 -9.18 -5.04
C ASP A 34 -22.17 -9.93 -4.18
N VAL A 35 -21.64 -9.26 -3.15
CA VAL A 35 -20.71 -9.84 -2.16
C VAL A 35 -21.46 -10.72 -1.18
N ILE A 36 -22.62 -10.26 -0.67
CA ILE A 36 -23.46 -11.03 0.28
C ILE A 36 -23.85 -12.38 -0.32
N LYS A 37 -24.30 -12.40 -1.58
CA LYS A 37 -24.67 -13.64 -2.29
C LYS A 37 -23.52 -14.62 -2.46
N GLN A 38 -22.29 -14.15 -2.62
CA GLN A 38 -21.11 -15.01 -2.74
C GLN A 38 -20.66 -15.58 -1.38
N GLN A 39 -20.92 -14.86 -0.29
CA GLN A 39 -20.61 -15.33 1.07
C GLN A 39 -21.59 -16.42 1.54
N GLU A 40 -22.86 -16.33 1.14
CA GLU A 40 -23.88 -17.34 1.44
C GLU A 40 -23.57 -18.72 0.83
N GLU A 41 -22.93 -18.79 -0.35
CA GLU A 41 -22.60 -20.08 -1.00
C GLU A 41 -21.36 -20.80 -0.42
N GLU A 42 -20.40 -20.09 0.19
CA GLU A 42 -19.26 -20.72 0.89
C GLU A 42 -19.51 -20.94 2.40
N GLY A 43 -20.69 -20.59 2.92
CA GLY A 43 -21.06 -20.82 4.32
C GLY A 43 -20.32 -19.94 5.33
N GLU A 44 -19.61 -18.90 4.89
CA GLU A 44 -18.97 -17.94 5.79
C GLU A 44 -19.97 -16.87 6.24
N LEU A 45 -20.34 -16.89 7.53
CA LEU A 45 -21.12 -15.81 8.13
C LEU A 45 -20.37 -14.46 8.03
N PRO A 46 -21.08 -13.34 7.79
CA PRO A 46 -20.45 -12.02 7.64
C PRO A 46 -19.73 -11.62 8.93
N LYS A 47 -18.39 -11.58 8.87
CA LYS A 47 -17.53 -11.38 10.03
C LYS A 47 -17.68 -9.98 10.64
N GLU A 48 -18.16 -9.00 9.86
CA GLU A 48 -18.57 -7.67 10.33
C GLU A 48 -19.48 -7.74 11.57
N ILE A 49 -20.58 -8.50 11.49
CA ILE A 49 -21.62 -8.56 12.55
C ILE A 49 -21.07 -9.20 13.83
N VAL A 50 -20.23 -10.22 13.68
CA VAL A 50 -19.65 -10.99 14.81
C VAL A 50 -18.47 -10.27 15.45
N SER A 51 -17.78 -9.39 14.71
CA SER A 51 -16.53 -8.74 15.15
C SER A 51 -16.65 -7.83 16.37
N GLY A 52 -17.85 -7.30 16.67
CA GLY A 52 -18.06 -6.27 17.68
C GLY A 52 -17.40 -4.92 17.34
N ALA A 53 -16.91 -4.73 16.12
CA ALA A 53 -16.31 -3.48 15.68
C ALA A 53 -17.38 -2.37 15.52
N PRO A 54 -17.10 -1.12 15.94
CA PRO A 54 -18.06 -0.03 15.77
C PRO A 54 -18.27 0.29 14.29
N GLN A 55 -19.53 0.44 13.88
CA GLN A 55 -19.92 0.52 12.47
C GLN A 55 -19.32 1.71 11.71
N SER A 56 -18.92 2.78 12.42
CA SER A 56 -18.15 3.90 11.84
C SER A 56 -16.83 3.48 11.19
N LEU A 57 -16.22 2.35 11.61
CA LEU A 57 -15.03 1.81 10.94
C LEU A 57 -15.34 1.28 9.54
N VAL A 58 -16.51 0.69 9.34
CA VAL A 58 -16.95 0.11 8.07
C VAL A 58 -17.42 1.23 7.12
N THR A 59 -18.23 2.15 7.64
CA THR A 59 -18.88 3.21 6.84
C THR A 59 -17.95 4.39 6.51
N GLU A 60 -17.14 4.87 7.46
CA GLU A 60 -16.40 6.13 7.28
C GLU A 60 -14.97 5.95 6.76
N ARG A 61 -14.35 4.79 6.99
CA ARG A 61 -12.92 4.59 6.74
C ARG A 61 -12.66 3.78 5.49
N VAL A 62 -11.60 4.17 4.79
CA VAL A 62 -11.10 3.48 3.61
C VAL A 62 -9.77 2.84 3.93
N VAL A 63 -9.61 1.58 3.57
CA VAL A 63 -8.43 0.78 3.83
C VAL A 63 -7.50 0.80 2.61
N ARG A 64 -6.21 1.08 2.84
CA ARG A 64 -5.17 1.02 1.81
C ARG A 64 -4.42 -0.30 1.93
N ILE A 65 -4.47 -1.11 0.87
CA ILE A 65 -3.65 -2.33 0.73
C ILE A 65 -2.45 -1.97 -0.16
N TYR A 66 -1.22 -2.07 0.36
CA TYR A 66 -0.01 -1.67 -0.37
C TYR A 66 1.25 -2.42 0.08
N LYS A 67 2.27 -2.48 -0.79
CA LYS A 67 3.65 -2.87 -0.45
C LYS A 67 4.44 -1.58 -0.17
N GLU A 68 5.18 -1.53 0.94
CA GLU A 68 5.95 -0.33 1.29
C GLU A 68 6.99 0.02 0.21
N SER A 69 7.06 1.30 -0.15
CA SER A 69 8.05 1.81 -1.09
C SER A 69 9.43 1.84 -0.45
N LYS A 70 10.44 1.30 -1.13
CA LYS A 70 11.85 1.41 -0.72
C LYS A 70 12.24 2.89 -0.53
N PRO A 71 12.75 3.30 0.65
CA PRO A 71 13.15 4.69 0.91
C PRO A 71 14.27 5.15 -0.02
N ALA A 72 14.27 6.42 -0.40
CA ALA A 72 15.30 7.00 -1.27
C ALA A 72 16.66 7.15 -0.58
N SER A 73 16.67 7.37 0.74
CA SER A 73 17.89 7.59 1.54
C SER A 73 18.65 6.32 1.91
N GLN A 74 18.09 5.12 1.70
CA GLN A 74 18.73 3.86 2.09
C GLN A 74 18.75 2.86 0.92
N SER A 75 19.89 2.21 0.72
CA SER A 75 20.10 1.19 -0.32
C SER A 75 19.58 -0.20 0.07
N GLY A 76 19.28 -0.45 1.35
CA GLY A 76 18.75 -1.72 1.86
C GLY A 76 17.31 -2.03 1.43
N LEU A 77 16.86 -3.26 1.72
CA LEU A 77 15.44 -3.67 1.64
C LEU A 77 14.90 -4.04 3.03
N TRP A 78 15.56 -3.56 4.09
CA TRP A 78 15.13 -3.77 5.47
C TRP A 78 13.92 -2.88 5.75
N GLY A 79 12.84 -3.48 6.25
CA GLY A 79 11.72 -2.72 6.80
C GLY A 79 12.23 -1.90 8.00
N LYS A 80 11.84 -0.62 8.09
CA LYS A 80 12.14 0.16 9.29
C LYS A 80 11.30 -0.37 10.45
N GLY A 81 11.90 -0.53 11.63
CA GLY A 81 11.20 -0.98 12.83
C GLY A 81 9.94 -0.14 13.11
N HIS A 82 8.93 -0.78 13.70
CA HIS A 82 7.60 -0.21 13.82
C HIS A 82 7.27 0.04 15.30
N ARG A 83 7.81 1.18 15.77
CA ARG A 83 7.90 1.59 17.18
C ARG A 83 8.84 0.68 18.01
N TRP A 84 9.26 1.26 19.13
CA TRP A 84 10.57 1.19 19.83
C TRP A 84 10.59 2.52 20.61
N GLU A 85 11.08 2.73 21.84
CA GLU A 85 11.17 1.88 23.04
C GLU A 85 10.06 2.31 24.04
N ASN A 86 9.80 1.60 25.15
CA ASN A 86 8.60 1.88 25.97
C ASN A 86 8.78 1.64 27.48
N ASP A 87 9.65 2.43 28.12
CA ASP A 87 10.19 2.18 29.47
C ASP A 87 9.39 2.93 30.57
N LEU A 88 8.13 2.54 30.73
CA LEU A 88 7.05 3.15 31.53
C LEU A 88 6.64 4.61 31.20
N ILE A 89 7.58 5.54 30.97
CA ILE A 89 7.27 6.93 30.54
C ILE A 89 8.13 7.40 29.36
N GLY A 90 9.26 6.74 29.07
CA GLY A 90 9.93 6.82 27.76
C GLY A 90 9.16 6.00 26.72
N TYR A 91 7.92 6.41 26.39
CA TYR A 91 6.88 5.55 25.80
C TYR A 91 6.69 5.71 24.28
N GLN A 92 7.00 4.65 23.52
CA GLN A 92 6.88 4.57 22.07
C GLN A 92 6.70 3.09 21.60
N SER A 93 5.45 2.67 21.30
CA SER A 93 5.04 1.25 21.13
C SER A 93 3.97 1.00 20.04
N SER A 94 4.13 0.05 19.10
CA SER A 94 3.14 -0.28 18.03
C SER A 94 3.06 -1.73 17.60
N SER A 95 1.90 -2.06 17.04
CA SER A 95 1.85 -2.71 15.72
C SER A 95 0.56 -2.31 14.97
N ASP A 96 0.41 -1.03 14.59
CA ASP A 96 -0.85 -0.43 14.10
C ASP A 96 -1.23 -0.78 12.63
N TYR A 97 -0.70 -1.85 12.06
CA TYR A 97 -1.02 -2.30 10.70
C TYR A 97 -0.97 -3.82 10.64
N MET A 98 -1.91 -4.40 9.90
CA MET A 98 -1.94 -5.84 9.66
C MET A 98 -0.97 -6.19 8.54
N LEU A 99 -0.25 -7.29 8.73
CA LEU A 99 0.74 -7.80 7.79
C LEU A 99 0.21 -9.05 7.09
N PHE A 100 0.30 -9.06 5.77
CA PHE A 100 -0.09 -10.17 4.93
C PHE A 100 1.07 -10.57 4.01
N ASP A 101 1.14 -11.85 3.65
CA ASP A 101 2.14 -12.31 2.69
C ASP A 101 1.74 -12.00 1.24
N THR A 102 0.46 -12.24 0.90
CA THR A 102 -0.11 -12.06 -0.44
C THR A 102 -1.15 -10.93 -0.51
N LYS A 103 -1.34 -10.38 -1.71
CA LYS A 103 -2.34 -9.32 -2.01
C LYS A 103 -3.75 -9.85 -1.84
N GLU A 104 -3.99 -11.10 -2.24
CA GLU A 104 -5.28 -11.78 -2.20
C GLU A 104 -5.74 -12.06 -0.77
N ALA A 105 -4.84 -12.49 0.13
CA ALA A 105 -5.18 -12.69 1.54
C ALA A 105 -5.64 -11.38 2.20
N ALA A 106 -4.98 -10.25 1.89
CA ALA A 106 -5.39 -8.93 2.36
C ALA A 106 -6.75 -8.50 1.78
N ILE A 107 -7.04 -8.81 0.51
CA ILE A 107 -8.33 -8.51 -0.13
C ILE A 107 -9.44 -9.33 0.53
N LYS A 108 -9.29 -10.66 0.63
CA LYS A 108 -10.28 -11.55 1.27
C LYS A 108 -10.58 -11.14 2.71
N PHE A 109 -9.56 -10.71 3.46
CA PHE A 109 -9.76 -10.21 4.82
C PHE A 109 -10.59 -8.91 4.86
N ALA A 110 -10.31 -7.95 3.98
CA ALA A 110 -11.09 -6.70 3.91
C ALA A 110 -12.54 -6.96 3.46
N GLU A 111 -12.74 -7.85 2.49
CA GLU A 111 -14.07 -8.25 2.00
C GLU A 111 -14.91 -8.96 3.07
N GLY A 112 -14.31 -9.88 3.85
CA GLY A 112 -14.98 -10.54 4.96
C GLY A 112 -15.38 -9.61 6.12
N GLN A 113 -14.67 -8.49 6.29
CA GLN A 113 -14.97 -7.46 7.30
C GLN A 113 -15.86 -6.32 6.76
N GLY A 114 -16.32 -6.39 5.51
CA GLY A 114 -17.13 -5.34 4.88
C GLY A 114 -16.41 -4.02 4.59
N TRP A 115 -15.08 -3.95 4.78
CA TRP A 115 -14.33 -2.70 4.72
C TRP A 115 -14.18 -2.19 3.29
N THR A 116 -14.42 -0.90 3.06
CA THR A 116 -14.08 -0.28 1.77
C THR A 116 -12.56 -0.21 1.61
N PHE A 117 -12.01 -0.71 0.50
CA PHE A 117 -10.57 -0.72 0.26
C PHE A 117 -10.19 -0.28 -1.15
N TYR A 118 -8.94 0.17 -1.30
CA TYR A 118 -8.29 0.30 -2.59
C TYR A 118 -6.90 -0.34 -2.55
N VAL A 119 -6.52 -0.97 -3.65
CA VAL A 119 -5.21 -1.64 -3.76
C VAL A 119 -4.26 -0.76 -4.54
N GLN A 120 -3.12 -0.44 -3.92
CA GLN A 120 -2.00 0.19 -4.61
C GLN A 120 -1.01 -0.88 -5.05
N GLU A 121 -0.78 -0.98 -6.36
CA GLU A 121 0.16 -1.95 -6.91
C GLU A 121 1.61 -1.58 -6.62
N PRO A 122 2.50 -2.55 -6.34
CA PRO A 122 3.90 -2.27 -6.09
C PRO A 122 4.61 -1.69 -7.33
N ASN A 123 5.22 -0.52 -7.19
CA ASN A 123 6.05 0.05 -8.26
C ASN A 123 7.47 -0.54 -8.17
N GLU A 124 7.77 -1.51 -9.03
CA GLU A 124 9.06 -2.18 -9.07
C GLU A 124 10.06 -1.49 -10.01
N ARG A 125 11.35 -1.52 -9.63
CA ARG A 125 12.40 -0.86 -10.41
C ARG A 125 12.68 -1.66 -11.68
N ARG A 126 12.44 -1.06 -12.85
CA ARG A 126 12.80 -1.65 -14.16
C ARG A 126 14.27 -2.08 -14.17
N PHE A 127 14.52 -3.35 -14.42
CA PHE A 127 15.88 -3.88 -14.57
C PHE A 127 16.57 -3.23 -15.78
N LYS A 128 17.83 -2.84 -15.60
CA LYS A 128 18.70 -2.30 -16.66
C LYS A 128 20.07 -2.92 -16.54
N LYS A 129 20.58 -3.51 -17.63
CA LYS A 129 21.93 -4.07 -17.68
C LYS A 129 22.98 -2.97 -17.47
N LYS A 130 23.77 -3.10 -16.40
CA LYS A 130 24.88 -2.19 -16.07
C LYS A 130 26.20 -2.85 -16.49
N ASP A 131 26.74 -2.45 -17.64
CA ASP A 131 28.03 -2.94 -18.13
C ASP A 131 29.13 -1.90 -17.87
N TYR A 132 30.17 -2.26 -17.12
CA TYR A 132 31.27 -1.33 -16.78
C TYR A 132 32.04 -0.84 -18.02
N SER A 133 32.18 -1.69 -19.05
CA SER A 133 32.86 -1.36 -20.31
C SER A 133 32.21 -0.19 -21.06
N LYS A 134 30.90 0.08 -20.85
CA LYS A 134 30.20 1.22 -21.47
C LYS A 134 30.75 2.58 -21.03
N ASN A 135 31.46 2.63 -19.91
CA ASN A 135 32.12 3.85 -19.44
C ASN A 135 33.26 4.29 -20.37
N PHE A 136 33.89 3.36 -21.10
CA PHE A 136 35.11 3.59 -21.89
C PHE A 136 34.94 3.38 -23.40
N LEU A 137 33.70 3.35 -23.91
CA LEU A 137 33.46 3.25 -25.35
C LEU A 137 34.02 4.47 -26.09
N HIS A 138 34.74 4.21 -27.19
CA HIS A 138 35.22 5.24 -28.10
C HIS A 138 34.06 5.99 -28.76
N SER A 139 34.19 7.31 -28.87
CA SER A 139 33.26 8.19 -29.57
C SER A 139 34.00 8.85 -30.73
N PRO A 140 33.66 8.56 -32.00
CA PRO A 140 34.29 9.23 -33.14
C PRO A 140 33.85 10.69 -33.28
N THR A 141 32.74 11.08 -32.63
CA THR A 141 32.22 12.45 -32.59
C THR A 141 32.52 13.13 -31.24
N LYS A 142 32.38 14.46 -31.20
CA LYS A 142 32.59 15.29 -29.99
C LYS A 142 31.88 14.70 -28.77
N LEU A 143 32.64 14.50 -27.69
CA LEU A 143 32.16 13.89 -26.45
C LEU A 143 30.99 14.68 -25.85
N LYS A 144 29.90 13.97 -25.50
CA LYS A 144 28.70 14.58 -24.90
C LYS A 144 28.92 15.09 -23.46
N HIS A 145 29.77 14.41 -22.71
CA HIS A 145 30.24 14.78 -21.37
C HIS A 145 31.55 14.04 -21.10
N ILE A 146 32.40 14.63 -20.25
CA ILE A 146 33.57 13.94 -19.70
C ILE A 146 33.07 13.02 -18.57
N ARG A 147 33.48 11.75 -18.58
CA ARG A 147 33.10 10.79 -17.54
C ARG A 147 34.15 10.75 -16.44
N THR A 148 33.76 11.14 -15.23
CA THR A 148 34.54 10.94 -14.01
C THR A 148 34.23 9.57 -13.38
N LYS A 149 34.93 9.23 -12.30
CA LYS A 149 34.62 8.09 -11.43
C LYS A 149 33.70 8.51 -10.30
#